data_AF-A0A067PV49-F1
#
_entry.id   AF-A0A067PV49-F1
#
_cell.length_a   1.000
_cell.length_b   1.000
_cell.length_c   1.000
_cell.angle_alpha   90.00
_cell.angle_beta   90.00
_cell.angle_gamma   90.00
#
_symmetry.space_group_name_H-M   'P 1'
#
loop_
_entity.id
_entity.type
_entity.pdbx_description
1 polymer ?
#
loop_
_entity_poly.entity_id
_entity_poly.type
_entity_poly.pdbx_seq_one_letter_code
_entity_poly.pdbx_strand_id
1 'polypeptide(L)'
;DPSSWCTKNNFTSMLREDVEARKAKADLGKSQATLNSHLRAEDPQEHIISYSDDSFKSAAIQWLVETDQPISALKHPSFAKMIYIAS
;
A
#
# COMPACT_ATOMS: atom_id res chain seq x y z
N ASP A 1 38.23 11.92 -37.36
CA ASP A 1 37.92 11.05 -36.23
C ASP A 1 36.43 11.09 -35.92
N PRO A 2 35.68 9.99 -36.07
CA PRO A 2 34.24 9.94 -35.81
C PRO A 2 33.89 10.43 -34.38
N SER A 3 34.79 10.16 -33.42
CA SER A 3 34.62 10.55 -32.02
C SER A 3 34.51 12.05 -31.80
N SER A 4 35.22 12.89 -32.58
CA SER A 4 35.23 14.35 -32.35
C SER A 4 33.97 15.04 -32.86
N TRP A 5 33.28 14.45 -33.85
CA TRP A 5 31.99 14.92 -34.33
C TRP A 5 30.86 14.61 -33.34
N CYS A 6 30.87 13.40 -32.76
CA CYS A 6 29.88 12.99 -31.76
C CYS A 6 29.86 13.92 -30.54
N THR A 7 31.03 14.32 -30.04
CA THR A 7 31.15 15.25 -28.90
C THR A 7 30.63 16.65 -29.25
N LYS A 8 30.90 17.17 -30.45
CA LYS A 8 30.47 18.51 -30.87
C LYS A 8 28.95 18.63 -31.06
N ASN A 9 28.27 17.52 -31.36
CA ASN A 9 26.83 17.52 -31.67
C ASN A 9 25.97 16.97 -30.53
N ASN A 10 26.53 16.80 -29.32
CA ASN A 10 25.83 16.18 -28.18
C ASN A 10 25.22 14.80 -28.53
N PHE A 11 25.88 14.06 -29.43
CA PHE A 11 25.37 12.79 -29.90
C PHE A 11 25.43 11.77 -28.76
N THR A 12 24.25 11.28 -28.36
CA THR A 12 24.15 10.26 -27.31
C THR A 12 24.21 8.88 -27.95
N SER A 13 25.27 8.12 -27.65
CA SER A 13 25.39 6.74 -28.09
C SER A 13 24.27 5.88 -27.49
N MET A 14 23.55 5.18 -28.37
CA MET A 14 22.50 4.22 -28.03
C MET A 14 22.97 2.77 -28.17
N LEU A 15 24.27 2.56 -28.32
CA LEU A 15 24.86 1.24 -28.23
C LEU A 15 24.58 0.65 -26.85
N ARG A 16 24.30 -0.65 -26.84
CA ARG A 16 23.88 -1.38 -25.64
C ARG A 16 24.86 -1.15 -24.47
N GLU A 17 26.15 -1.26 -24.74
CA GLU A 17 27.23 -1.09 -23.75
C GLU A 17 27.21 0.31 -23.11
N ASP A 18 27.07 1.37 -23.92
CA ASP A 18 27.01 2.75 -23.43
C ASP A 18 25.74 3.03 -22.63
N VAL A 19 24.62 2.40 -23.01
CA VAL A 19 23.35 2.49 -22.27
C VAL A 19 23.46 1.79 -20.92
N GLU A 20 24.04 0.59 -20.88
CA GLU A 20 24.26 -0.18 -19.67
C GLU A 20 25.20 0.56 -18.70
N ALA A 21 26.31 1.11 -19.21
CA ALA A 21 27.23 1.92 -18.41
C ALA A 21 26.58 3.17 -17.81
N ARG A 22 25.70 3.84 -18.57
CA ARG A 22 24.97 5.03 -18.08
C ARG A 22 23.93 4.68 -17.02
N LYS A 23 23.21 3.57 -17.20
CA LYS A 23 22.26 3.06 -16.20
C LYS A 23 22.97 2.69 -14.90
N ALA A 24 24.07 1.93 -14.98
CA ALA A 24 24.88 1.57 -13.82
C ALA A 24 25.42 2.80 -13.06
N LYS A 25 25.91 3.82 -13.78
CA LYS A 25 26.32 5.10 -13.17
C LYS A 25 25.16 5.85 -12.51
N ALA A 26 23.98 5.83 -13.12
CA ALA A 26 22.79 6.45 -12.55
C ALA A 26 22.30 5.69 -11.31
N ASP A 27 22.42 4.37 -11.28
CA ASP A 27 21.93 3.54 -10.17
C ASP A 27 22.84 3.63 -8.94
N LEU A 28 24.15 3.87 -9.11
CA LEU A 28 25.09 4.16 -8.01
C LEU A 28 24.71 5.42 -7.20
N GLY A 29 23.96 6.36 -7.79
CA GLY A 29 23.52 7.59 -7.15
C GLY A 29 22.05 7.59 -6.68
N LYS A 30 21.30 6.52 -6.94
CA LYS A 30 19.88 6.42 -6.58
C LYS A 30 19.73 5.66 -5.28
N SER A 31 19.76 6.38 -4.15
CA SER A 31 19.04 5.89 -2.97
C SER A 31 17.56 6.12 -3.22
N GLN A 32 16.81 5.08 -3.56
CA GLN A 32 15.35 5.17 -3.59
C GLN A 32 14.90 5.64 -2.19
N ALA A 33 14.24 6.78 -2.11
CA ALA A 33 13.64 7.23 -0.86
C ALA A 33 12.60 6.18 -0.45
N THR A 34 12.85 5.48 0.66
CA THR A 34 11.85 4.64 1.31
C THR A 34 10.76 5.55 1.86
N LEU A 35 9.50 5.12 1.76
CA LEU A 35 8.31 5.87 2.23
C LEU A 35 8.33 6.20 3.74
N ASN A 36 9.32 5.67 4.48
CA ASN A 36 9.53 5.86 5.91
C ASN A 36 9.54 7.32 6.38
N SER A 37 9.93 8.29 5.54
CA SER A 37 9.93 9.71 5.93
C SER A 37 8.53 10.30 6.14
N HIS A 38 7.50 9.67 5.58
CA HIS A 38 6.11 10.14 5.64
C HIS A 38 5.17 9.18 6.39
N LEU A 39 5.66 7.98 6.72
CA LEU A 39 4.94 7.03 7.57
C LEU A 39 4.97 7.55 9.01
N ARG A 40 3.83 8.02 9.50
CA ARG A 40 3.61 8.22 10.92
C ARG A 40 3.32 6.84 11.52
N ALA A 41 3.90 6.54 12.68
CA ALA A 41 3.43 5.40 13.45
C ALA A 41 1.93 5.62 13.69
N GLU A 42 1.10 4.66 13.27
CA GLU A 42 -0.32 4.67 13.63
C GLU A 42 -0.44 4.76 15.15
N ASP A 43 -1.39 5.55 15.63
CA ASP A 43 -1.70 5.54 17.04
C ASP A 43 -2.18 4.13 17.39
N PRO A 44 -1.48 3.38 18.26
CA PRO A 44 -1.88 2.01 18.61
C PRO A 44 -3.29 1.96 19.19
N GLN A 45 -3.86 3.10 19.60
CA GLN A 45 -5.23 3.23 20.06
C GLN A 45 -6.30 3.09 18.99
N GLU A 46 -6.01 3.25 17.69
CA GLU A 46 -7.06 3.28 16.67
C GLU A 46 -7.76 1.91 16.52
N HIS A 47 -7.09 0.81 16.89
CA HIS A 47 -7.64 -0.53 16.95
C HIS A 47 -7.46 -1.15 18.35
N ILE A 48 -8.27 -0.71 19.33
CA ILE A 48 -8.27 -1.25 20.70
C ILE A 48 -8.51 -2.78 20.72
N ILE A 49 -9.16 -3.33 19.68
CA ILE A 49 -9.44 -4.75 19.55
C ILE A 49 -9.04 -5.21 18.15
N SER A 50 -8.01 -6.05 18.06
CA SER A 50 -7.67 -6.72 16.80
C SER A 50 -8.85 -7.59 16.34
N TYR A 51 -9.19 -7.52 15.05
CA TYR A 51 -10.25 -8.34 14.48
C TYR A 51 -9.90 -9.83 14.65
N SER A 52 -10.85 -10.60 15.20
CA SER A 52 -10.86 -12.05 15.15
C SER A 52 -12.29 -12.51 14.90
N ASP A 53 -12.47 -13.63 14.21
CA ASP A 53 -13.81 -14.16 13.93
C ASP A 53 -14.59 -14.45 15.23
N ASP A 54 -13.90 -14.86 16.29
CA ASP A 54 -14.52 -15.18 17.58
C ASP A 54 -14.93 -13.92 18.36
N SER A 55 -14.09 -12.87 18.36
CA SER A 55 -14.45 -11.57 18.96
C SER A 55 -15.60 -10.91 18.22
N PHE A 56 -15.60 -10.97 16.88
CA PHE A 56 -16.69 -10.47 16.05
C PHE A 56 -18.01 -11.20 16.32
N LYS A 57 -18.00 -12.54 16.32
CA LYS A 57 -19.21 -13.34 16.60
C LYS A 57 -19.78 -13.04 17.99
N SER A 58 -18.91 -12.94 18.99
CA SER A 58 -19.34 -12.66 20.37
C SER A 58 -20.00 -11.28 20.48
N ALA A 59 -19.38 -10.24 19.92
CA ALA A 59 -19.95 -8.90 19.89
C ALA A 59 -21.27 -8.84 19.09
N ALA A 60 -21.34 -9.54 17.96
CA ALA A 60 -22.56 -9.60 17.14
C ALA A 60 -23.72 -10.31 17.86
N ILE A 61 -23.45 -11.41 18.58
CA ILE A 61 -24.46 -12.10 19.39
C ILE A 61 -24.95 -11.20 20.53
N GLN A 62 -24.04 -10.53 21.24
CA GLN A 62 -24.40 -9.60 22.30
C GLN A 62 -25.30 -8.48 21.76
N TRP A 63 -24.93 -7.88 20.62
CA TRP A 63 -25.73 -6.86 19.96
C TRP A 63 -27.14 -7.36 19.59
N LEU A 64 -27.27 -8.59 19.04
CA LEU A 64 -28.57 -9.18 18.73
C LEU A 64 -29.47 -9.29 19.97
N VAL A 65 -28.91 -9.72 21.11
CA VAL A 65 -29.65 -9.89 22.37
C VAL A 65 -30.05 -8.53 22.96
N GLU A 66 -29.15 -7.56 22.98
CA GLU A 66 -29.40 -6.23 23.54
C GLU A 66 -30.44 -5.42 22.74
N THR A 67 -30.54 -5.69 21.44
CA THR A 67 -31.42 -4.96 20.52
C THR A 67 -32.63 -5.76 20.04
N ASP A 68 -32.84 -6.95 20.61
CA ASP A 68 -33.90 -7.91 20.29
C ASP A 68 -34.05 -8.15 18.78
N GLN A 69 -32.91 -8.34 18.11
CA GLN A 69 -32.86 -8.54 16.67
C GLN A 69 -32.91 -10.03 16.32
N PRO A 70 -33.58 -10.41 15.21
CA PRO A 70 -33.58 -11.78 14.76
C PRO A 70 -32.19 -12.18 14.24
N ILE A 71 -31.86 -13.47 14.33
CA ILE A 71 -30.59 -14.03 13.81
C ILE A 71 -30.40 -13.72 12.30
N SER A 72 -31.50 -13.55 11.56
CA SER A 72 -31.47 -13.15 10.15
C SER A 72 -30.88 -11.75 9.91
N ALA A 73 -30.82 -10.88 10.91
CA ALA A 73 -30.24 -9.54 10.80
C ALA A 73 -28.76 -9.57 10.39
N LEU A 74 -27.99 -10.58 10.83
CA LEU A 74 -26.58 -10.75 10.44
C LEU A 74 -26.40 -11.08 8.95
N LYS A 75 -27.45 -11.57 8.28
CA LYS A 75 -27.46 -11.85 6.84
C LYS A 75 -27.99 -10.67 6.02
N HIS A 76 -28.44 -9.61 6.67
CA HIS A 76 -29.05 -8.48 5.98
C HIS A 76 -27.99 -7.66 5.22
N PRO A 77 -28.22 -7.28 3.95
CA PRO A 77 -27.25 -6.53 3.16
C PRO A 77 -26.78 -5.23 3.82
N SER A 78 -27.67 -4.52 4.54
CA SER A 78 -27.30 -3.29 5.26
C SER A 78 -26.33 -3.54 6.40
N PHE A 79 -26.43 -4.69 7.10
CA PHE A 79 -25.48 -5.07 8.14
C PHE A 79 -24.10 -5.33 7.53
N ALA A 80 -24.04 -6.12 6.45
CA ALA A 80 -22.78 -6.36 5.73
C ALA A 80 -22.15 -5.06 5.19
N LYS A 81 -22.97 -4.14 4.67
CA LYS A 81 -22.53 -2.82 4.22
C LYS A 81 -21.95 -1.98 5.36
N MET A 82 -22.56 -2.02 6.54
CA MET A 82 -22.07 -1.30 7.72
C MET A 82 -20.68 -1.80 8.13
N ILE A 83 -20.49 -3.13 8.19
CA ILE A 83 -19.17 -3.72 8.50
C ILE A 83 -18.15 -3.32 7.44
N TYR A 84 -18.48 -3.41 6.15
CA TYR A 84 -17.58 -3.05 5.06
C TYR A 84 -17.12 -1.59 5.10
N ILE A 85 -17.94 -0.66 5.59
CA ILE A 85 -17.55 0.76 5.72
C ILE A 85 -16.55 0.96 6.87
N ALA A 86 -16.59 0.11 7.89
CA ALA A 86 -15.75 0.21 9.08
C ALA A 86 -14.47 -0.63 9.02
N SER A 87 -14.32 -1.48 7.99
CA SER A 87 -13.11 -2.27 7.69
C SER A 87 -12.08 -1.48 6.91
#